data_AF-H2Y187-F1
#
_entry.id   AF-H2Y187-F1
#
_cell.length_a   1.000
_cell.length_b   1.000
_cell.length_c   1.000
_cell.angle_alpha   90.00
_cell.angle_beta   90.00
_cell.angle_gamma   90.00
#
_symmetry.space_group_name_H-M   'P 1'
#
loop_
_entity.id
_entity.type
_entity.pdbx_description
1 polymer ?
#
loop_
_entity_poly.entity_id
_entity_poly.type
_entity_poly.pdbx_seq_one_letter_code
_entity_poly.pdbx_strand_id
1 'polypeptide(L)'
;MPTTPYAAWDPAFLLHHSQMDRLYALYRLLREKLGIQDWTQERMFHGYKMATQVSSTKESVENLRKDVYFKFNMPLSPFCNVTMNPNHVTGRKGTWTTAGSYHFEQLFGYRYDNFNLDRKPWQVLLADMKLKFKRPNWDEDSAPFVSLLKPSLGLITNYTSYPVSGTKVCVGKNEQFLPQGQF
;
A
#
# COMPACT_ATOMS: atom_id res chain seq x y z
N MET A 1 11.61 -17.99 -0.18
CA MET A 1 12.39 -17.81 1.06
C MET A 1 11.50 -17.99 2.27
N PRO A 2 11.71 -19.00 3.12
CA PRO A 2 10.79 -19.31 4.22
C PRO A 2 11.00 -18.46 5.49
N THR A 3 12.17 -17.86 5.70
CA THR A 3 12.49 -17.12 6.93
C THR A 3 12.71 -15.63 6.65
N THR A 4 12.03 -14.77 7.41
CA THR A 4 12.12 -13.31 7.25
C THR A 4 13.51 -12.71 7.48
N PRO A 5 14.36 -13.20 8.41
CA PRO A 5 15.66 -12.58 8.65
C PRO A 5 16.64 -12.77 7.49
N TYR A 6 16.45 -13.82 6.69
CA TYR A 6 17.37 -14.19 5.62
C TYR A 6 16.79 -14.01 4.20
N ALA A 7 15.51 -13.65 4.09
CA ALA A 7 14.82 -13.62 2.81
C ALA A 7 15.48 -12.67 1.80
N ALA A 8 15.92 -11.48 2.24
CA ALA A 8 16.50 -10.47 1.37
C ALA A 8 17.92 -10.80 0.87
N TRP A 9 18.59 -11.83 1.42
CA TRP A 9 19.91 -12.26 0.93
C TRP A 9 19.84 -13.13 -0.32
N ASP A 10 18.69 -13.77 -0.60
CA ASP A 10 18.50 -14.56 -1.80
C ASP A 10 18.10 -13.63 -2.98
N PRO A 11 18.82 -13.62 -4.11
CA PRO A 11 18.50 -12.78 -5.27
C PRO A 11 17.07 -12.95 -5.80
N ALA A 12 16.46 -14.13 -5.63
CA ALA A 12 15.08 -14.35 -6.04
C ALA A 12 14.08 -13.46 -5.26
N PHE A 13 14.51 -12.84 -4.15
CA PHE A 13 13.72 -11.87 -3.39
C PHE A 13 13.33 -10.68 -4.27
N LEU A 14 14.28 -10.17 -5.05
CA LEU A 14 14.04 -9.05 -5.96
C LEU A 14 13.06 -9.42 -7.08
N LEU A 15 13.16 -10.63 -7.62
CA LEU A 15 12.25 -11.13 -8.66
C LEU A 15 10.83 -11.37 -8.11
N HIS A 16 10.73 -11.91 -6.89
CA HIS A 16 9.45 -12.09 -6.23
C HIS A 16 8.79 -10.74 -5.94
N HIS A 17 9.52 -9.81 -5.33
CA HIS A 17 8.98 -8.50 -4.98
C HIS A 17 8.72 -7.60 -6.20
N SER A 18 9.42 -7.78 -7.32
CA SER A 18 9.06 -7.10 -8.57
C SER A 18 7.73 -7.60 -9.14
N GLN A 19 7.43 -8.90 -9.05
CA GLN A 19 6.11 -9.43 -9.40
C GLN A 19 5.03 -8.95 -8.43
N MET A 20 5.31 -8.92 -7.12
CA MET A 20 4.36 -8.41 -6.12
C MET A 20 4.08 -6.91 -6.31
N ASP A 21 5.08 -6.09 -6.61
CA ASP A 21 4.90 -4.67 -6.90
C ASP A 21 4.15 -4.45 -8.23
N ARG A 22 4.39 -5.29 -9.24
CA ARG A 22 3.58 -5.31 -10.48
C ARG A 22 2.11 -5.61 -10.21
N LEU A 23 1.81 -6.57 -9.32
CA LEU A 23 0.44 -6.87 -8.92
C LEU A 23 -0.21 -5.70 -8.18
N TYR A 24 0.55 -4.99 -7.35
CA TYR A 24 0.08 -3.76 -6.71
C TYR A 24 -0.23 -2.65 -7.75
N ALA A 25 0.64 -2.47 -8.75
CA ALA A 25 0.41 -1.53 -9.84
C ALA A 25 -0.83 -1.90 -10.68
N LEU A 26 -1.05 -3.20 -10.97
CA LEU A 26 -2.29 -3.68 -11.61
C LEU A 26 -3.53 -3.37 -10.75
N TYR A 27 -3.46 -3.64 -9.45
CA TYR A 27 -4.56 -3.33 -8.52
C TYR A 27 -4.92 -1.84 -8.53
N ARG A 28 -3.91 -0.97 -8.49
CA ARG A 28 -4.07 0.48 -8.64
C ARG A 28 -4.77 0.84 -9.96
N LEU A 29 -4.29 0.31 -11.09
CA LEU A 29 -4.91 0.55 -12.40
C LEU A 29 -6.40 0.16 -12.42
N LEU A 30 -6.75 -1.02 -11.90
CA LEU A 30 -8.13 -1.50 -11.88
C LEU A 30 -9.04 -0.59 -11.03
N ARG A 31 -8.57 -0.18 -9.85
CA ARG A 31 -9.31 0.75 -8.97
C ARG A 31 -9.58 2.09 -9.65
N GLU A 32 -8.61 2.61 -10.40
CA GLU A 32 -8.76 3.85 -11.17
C GLU A 32 -9.82 3.67 -12.26
N LYS A 33 -9.76 2.57 -13.03
CA LYS A 33 -10.74 2.28 -14.09
C LYS A 33 -12.14 1.96 -13.58
N LEU A 34 -12.28 1.54 -12.33
CA LEU A 34 -13.56 1.34 -11.67
C LEU A 34 -14.14 2.65 -11.10
N GLY A 35 -13.36 3.73 -11.02
CA GLY A 35 -13.79 5.00 -10.40
C GLY A 35 -14.04 4.91 -8.89
N ILE A 36 -13.75 3.76 -8.26
CA ILE A 36 -13.94 3.55 -6.82
C ILE A 36 -12.92 4.36 -6.03
N GLN A 37 -11.81 4.72 -6.66
CA GLN A 37 -10.74 5.42 -5.98
C GLN A 37 -10.38 6.74 -6.65
N ASP A 38 -10.55 7.84 -5.90
CA ASP A 38 -9.71 9.04 -6.07
C ASP A 38 -8.42 8.77 -5.33
N TRP A 39 -7.30 9.15 -5.95
CA TRP A 39 -5.98 9.01 -5.37
C TRP A 39 -5.62 10.21 -4.46
N THR A 40 -6.60 11.05 -4.15
CA THR A 40 -6.52 11.93 -3.00
C THR A 40 -6.53 11.09 -1.73
N GLN A 41 -5.70 11.47 -0.75
CA GLN A 41 -5.55 10.77 0.52
C GLN A 41 -6.92 10.46 1.17
N GLU A 42 -7.91 11.30 0.93
CA GLU A 42 -9.26 11.23 1.48
C GLU A 42 -10.08 10.03 1.01
N ARG A 43 -9.99 9.59 -0.25
CA ARG A 43 -10.81 8.46 -0.74
C ARG A 43 -10.23 7.09 -0.39
N MET A 44 -8.93 6.99 -0.08
CA MET A 44 -8.37 5.81 0.61
C MET A 44 -9.13 5.50 1.91
N PHE A 45 -9.64 6.54 2.58
CA PHE A 45 -10.42 6.43 3.82
C PHE A 45 -11.94 6.36 3.60
N HIS A 46 -12.43 6.43 2.35
CA HIS A 46 -13.88 6.48 2.05
C HIS A 46 -14.62 5.21 2.50
N GLY A 47 -14.00 4.04 2.39
CA GLY A 47 -14.57 2.78 2.87
C GLY A 47 -14.85 2.78 4.38
N TYR A 48 -14.05 3.50 5.17
CA TYR A 48 -14.23 3.61 6.62
C TYR A 48 -15.32 4.62 7.02
N LYS A 49 -15.61 5.62 6.17
CA LYS A 49 -16.78 6.52 6.34
C LYS A 49 -18.11 5.80 6.10
N MET A 50 -18.15 4.73 5.32
CA MET A 50 -19.36 3.90 5.18
C MET A 50 -19.50 2.90 6.32
N ALA A 51 -18.38 2.40 6.86
CA ALA A 51 -18.36 1.50 8.02
C ALA A 51 -18.87 2.12 9.33
N THR A 52 -18.95 3.46 9.44
CA THR A 52 -19.60 4.13 10.59
C THR A 52 -21.10 3.82 10.71
N GLN A 53 -21.74 3.30 9.65
CA GLN A 53 -23.15 2.91 9.69
C GLN A 53 -23.37 1.53 10.36
N VAL A 54 -22.30 0.77 10.60
CA VAL A 54 -22.35 -0.54 11.25
C VAL A 54 -21.77 -0.39 12.67
N SER A 55 -22.62 0.13 13.57
CA SER A 55 -22.57 0.00 15.04
C SER A 55 -21.24 0.24 15.79
N SER A 56 -20.31 1.06 15.28
CA SER A 56 -19.13 1.50 16.04
C SER A 56 -19.36 2.92 16.56
N THR A 57 -19.03 3.18 17.84
CA THR A 57 -19.14 4.53 18.41
C THR A 57 -18.29 5.50 17.58
N LYS A 58 -18.78 6.73 17.33
CA LYS A 58 -18.08 7.74 16.51
C LYS A 58 -16.61 7.92 16.92
N GLU A 59 -16.32 7.78 18.21
CA GLU A 59 -14.97 7.88 18.81
C GLU A 59 -14.03 6.73 18.42
N SER A 60 -14.52 5.48 18.40
CA SER A 60 -13.71 4.31 17.98
C SER A 60 -13.30 4.40 16.51
N VAL A 61 -14.19 4.89 15.65
CA VAL A 61 -13.89 5.12 14.23
C VAL A 61 -12.92 6.27 14.03
N GLU A 62 -13.06 7.34 14.81
CA GLU A 62 -12.13 8.48 14.74
C GLU A 62 -10.72 8.11 15.21
N ASN A 63 -10.61 7.24 16.22
CA ASN A 63 -9.32 6.71 16.67
C ASN A 63 -8.70 5.74 15.64
N LEU A 64 -9.50 4.86 15.01
CA LEU A 64 -9.03 4.02 13.90
C LEU A 64 -8.59 4.85 12.69
N ARG A 65 -9.28 5.96 12.38
CA ARG A 65 -8.87 6.90 11.32
C ARG A 65 -7.51 7.51 11.60
N LYS A 66 -7.25 7.92 12.85
CA LYS A 66 -5.95 8.45 13.26
C LYS A 66 -4.86 7.40 13.08
N ASP A 67 -5.10 6.14 13.45
CA ASP A 67 -4.10 5.07 13.34
C ASP A 67 -3.72 4.75 11.89
N VAL A 68 -4.70 4.64 10.98
CA VAL A 68 -4.43 4.35 9.56
C VAL A 68 -3.77 5.54 8.88
N TYR A 69 -4.27 6.76 9.12
CA TYR A 69 -3.65 7.99 8.63
C TYR A 69 -2.22 8.16 9.12
N PHE A 70 -2.00 7.88 10.41
CA PHE A 70 -0.68 7.93 11.04
C PHE A 70 0.28 6.95 10.39
N LYS A 71 -0.12 5.68 10.20
CA LYS A 71 0.74 4.66 9.57
C LYS A 71 1.02 4.94 8.09
N PHE A 72 0.07 5.50 7.36
CA PHE A 72 0.23 5.82 5.94
C PHE A 72 1.25 6.94 5.69
N ASN A 73 1.33 7.89 6.63
CA ASN A 73 2.27 9.00 6.61
C ASN A 73 3.54 8.76 7.43
N MET A 74 3.66 7.61 8.09
CA MET A 74 4.83 7.27 8.88
C MET A 74 6.05 7.10 7.96
N PRO A 75 7.22 7.63 8.35
CA PRO A 75 8.43 7.40 7.59
C PRO A 75 8.81 5.91 7.61
N LEU A 76 9.05 5.37 6.42
CA LEU A 76 9.51 4.02 6.16
C LEU A 76 11.01 3.96 6.47
N SER A 77 11.36 3.22 7.52
CA SER A 77 12.74 2.83 7.80
C SER A 77 13.19 1.75 6.81
N PRO A 78 14.45 1.73 6.33
CA PRO A 78 15.54 2.67 6.61
C PRO A 78 15.60 3.85 5.62
N PHE A 79 14.61 4.02 4.75
CA PHE A 79 14.67 4.94 3.61
C PHE A 79 14.85 6.41 4.01
N CYS A 80 14.33 6.83 5.17
CA CYS A 80 14.53 8.19 5.67
C CYS A 80 15.92 8.44 6.29
N ASN A 81 16.73 7.40 6.53
CA ASN A 81 18.06 7.53 7.12
C ASN A 81 19.14 7.70 6.05
N VAL A 82 19.69 8.91 5.95
CA VAL A 82 20.69 9.31 4.95
C VAL A 82 21.99 8.51 5.04
N THR A 83 22.36 8.03 6.23
CA THR A 83 23.59 7.24 6.40
C THR A 83 23.42 5.79 5.95
N MET A 84 22.19 5.25 5.99
CA MET A 84 21.89 3.86 5.66
C MET A 84 21.40 3.68 4.22
N ASN A 85 20.77 4.71 3.64
CA ASN A 85 20.20 4.68 2.31
C ASN A 85 20.97 5.65 1.37
N PRO A 86 21.85 5.14 0.49
CA PRO A 86 22.60 5.98 -0.43
C PRO A 86 21.75 6.52 -1.59
N ASN A 87 20.52 6.01 -1.78
CA ASN A 87 19.68 6.38 -2.91
C ASN A 87 19.00 7.73 -2.66
N HIS A 88 19.28 8.70 -3.53
CA HIS A 88 18.77 10.07 -3.45
C HIS A 88 17.26 10.18 -3.73
N VAL A 89 16.66 9.26 -4.49
CA VAL A 89 15.23 9.26 -4.81
C VAL A 89 14.42 8.74 -3.64
N THR A 90 14.81 7.61 -3.07
CA THR A 90 14.11 7.01 -1.92
C THR A 90 14.43 7.75 -0.61
N GLY A 91 15.60 8.39 -0.55
CA GLY A 91 16.06 9.29 0.52
C GLY A 91 15.64 10.74 0.31
N ARG A 92 14.55 11.02 -0.41
CA ARG A 92 14.00 12.37 -0.59
C ARG A 92 12.82 12.66 0.34
N LYS A 93 12.70 13.91 0.79
CA LYS A 93 11.58 14.31 1.66
C LYS A 93 10.23 14.04 0.99
N GLY A 94 9.40 13.26 1.69
CA GLY A 94 8.08 12.85 1.23
C GLY A 94 8.06 11.50 0.52
N THR A 95 9.17 10.98 0.00
CA THR A 95 9.17 9.71 -0.77
C THR A 95 9.16 8.47 0.11
N TRP A 96 9.75 8.57 1.30
CA TRP A 96 9.80 7.47 2.28
C TRP A 96 8.50 7.34 3.08
N THR A 97 7.36 7.82 2.61
CA THR A 97 6.06 7.49 3.22
C THR A 97 5.24 6.67 2.25
N THR A 98 4.29 5.87 2.76
CA THR A 98 3.37 5.14 1.88
C THR A 98 2.56 6.11 1.02
N ALA A 99 2.22 7.28 1.57
CA ALA A 99 1.56 8.35 0.84
C ALA A 99 2.38 8.89 -0.33
N GLY A 100 3.64 9.22 -0.13
CA GLY A 100 4.43 9.86 -1.18
C GLY A 100 5.02 8.88 -2.19
N SER A 101 5.26 7.62 -1.81
CA SER A 101 5.70 6.57 -2.74
C SER A 101 4.58 6.02 -3.64
N TYR A 102 3.35 6.46 -3.43
CA TYR A 102 2.16 5.97 -4.14
C TYR A 102 2.23 6.16 -5.66
N HIS A 103 2.67 7.33 -6.13
CA HIS A 103 2.83 7.64 -7.56
C HIS A 103 4.20 7.21 -8.08
N PHE A 104 4.46 5.90 -8.03
CA PHE A 104 5.75 5.30 -8.32
C PHE A 104 6.31 5.65 -9.71
N GLU A 105 5.47 5.76 -10.76
CA GLU A 105 5.92 6.07 -12.12
C GLU A 105 6.60 7.45 -12.22
N GLN A 106 5.99 8.46 -11.60
CA GLN A 106 6.51 9.84 -11.62
C GLN A 106 7.70 10.00 -10.69
N LEU A 107 7.66 9.29 -9.55
CA LEU A 107 8.64 9.47 -8.50
C LEU A 107 9.91 8.65 -8.72
N PHE A 108 9.76 7.37 -9.09
CA PHE A 108 10.87 6.43 -9.24
C PHE A 108 11.24 6.19 -10.71
N GLY A 109 10.44 6.68 -11.67
CA GLY A 109 10.80 6.67 -13.09
C GLY A 109 10.75 5.29 -13.76
N TYR A 110 10.14 4.28 -13.14
CA TYR A 110 9.99 2.95 -13.74
C TYR A 110 8.56 2.67 -14.19
N ARG A 111 8.43 1.74 -15.14
CA ARG A 111 7.16 1.23 -15.66
C ARG A 111 7.24 -0.27 -15.88
N TYR A 112 6.08 -0.92 -15.86
CA TYR A 112 5.97 -2.34 -16.19
C TYR A 112 5.57 -2.54 -17.64
N ASP A 113 6.07 -3.61 -18.26
CA ASP A 113 5.79 -3.93 -19.67
C ASP A 113 4.31 -4.21 -19.91
N ASN A 114 3.69 -4.96 -18.99
CA ASN A 114 2.27 -5.31 -19.06
C ASN A 114 1.67 -5.62 -17.68
N PHE A 115 0.35 -5.48 -17.62
CA PHE A 115 -0.46 -5.81 -16.44
C PHE A 115 -1.27 -7.08 -16.65
N ASN A 116 -0.78 -8.02 -17.46
CA ASN A 116 -1.48 -9.28 -17.69
C ASN A 116 -1.34 -10.17 -16.45
N LEU A 117 -2.44 -10.83 -16.07
CA LEU A 117 -2.48 -11.80 -14.98
C LEU A 117 -2.93 -13.14 -15.56
N ASP A 118 -2.14 -14.19 -15.33
CA ASP A 118 -2.42 -15.52 -15.88
C ASP A 118 -2.65 -15.51 -17.41
N ARG A 119 -1.76 -14.81 -18.14
CA ARG A 119 -1.85 -14.57 -19.60
C ARG A 119 -3.11 -13.83 -20.06
N LYS A 120 -3.99 -13.40 -19.16
CA LYS A 120 -5.17 -12.62 -19.48
C LYS A 120 -4.86 -11.12 -19.35
N PRO A 121 -5.32 -10.30 -20.29
CA PRO A 121 -5.12 -8.87 -20.20
C PRO A 121 -6.02 -8.25 -19.11
N TRP A 122 -5.58 -7.16 -18.50
CA TRP A 122 -6.27 -6.54 -17.37
C TRP A 122 -7.71 -6.11 -17.67
N GLN A 123 -8.04 -5.84 -18.94
CA GLN A 123 -9.39 -5.51 -19.40
C GLN A 123 -10.38 -6.65 -19.15
N VAL A 124 -9.94 -7.90 -19.30
CA VAL A 124 -10.77 -9.09 -19.05
C VAL A 124 -11.06 -9.20 -17.56
N LEU A 125 -10.05 -8.99 -16.72
CA LEU A 125 -10.22 -8.94 -15.27
C LEU A 125 -11.17 -7.81 -14.85
N LEU A 126 -11.05 -6.62 -15.45
CA LEU A 126 -11.96 -5.50 -15.18
C LEU A 126 -13.40 -5.82 -15.57
N ALA A 127 -13.62 -6.48 -16.71
CA ALA A 127 -14.95 -6.90 -17.15
C ALA A 127 -15.56 -7.92 -16.18
N ASP A 128 -14.77 -8.92 -15.75
CA ASP A 128 -15.19 -9.91 -14.75
C ASP A 128 -15.54 -9.24 -13.41
N MET A 129 -14.70 -8.31 -12.92
CA MET A 129 -14.99 -7.54 -11.71
C MET A 129 -16.28 -6.72 -11.81
N LYS A 130 -16.52 -6.04 -12.94
CA LYS A 130 -17.75 -5.27 -13.17
C LYS A 130 -18.98 -6.16 -13.24
N LEU A 131 -18.84 -7.34 -13.83
CA LEU A 131 -19.89 -8.33 -13.89
C LEU A 131 -20.23 -8.86 -12.50
N LYS A 132 -19.21 -9.24 -11.71
CA LYS A 132 -19.38 -9.66 -10.30
C LYS A 132 -20.01 -8.57 -9.43
N PHE A 133 -19.63 -7.31 -9.62
CA PHE A 133 -20.19 -6.18 -8.85
C PHE A 133 -21.68 -5.91 -9.14
N LYS A 134 -22.17 -6.26 -10.34
CA LYS A 134 -23.58 -6.08 -10.73
C LYS A 134 -24.49 -7.22 -10.29
N ARG A 135 -23.93 -8.37 -9.91
CA ARG A 135 -24.74 -9.53 -9.52
C ARG A 135 -25.39 -9.24 -8.16
N PRO A 136 -26.71 -9.47 -8.03
CA PRO A 136 -27.42 -9.24 -6.77
C PRO A 136 -26.93 -10.15 -5.64
N ASN A 137 -26.43 -11.35 -5.99
CA ASN A 137 -25.85 -12.30 -5.05
C ASN A 137 -24.37 -12.53 -5.39
N TRP A 138 -23.49 -12.41 -4.40
CA TRP A 138 -22.07 -12.79 -4.51
C TRP A 138 -21.89 -14.32 -4.68
N ASP A 139 -22.97 -15.08 -4.52
CA ASP A 139 -23.00 -16.53 -4.28
C ASP A 139 -23.35 -17.42 -5.50
N GLU A 140 -23.56 -16.89 -6.71
CA GLU A 140 -23.78 -17.76 -7.88
C GLU A 140 -22.53 -18.61 -8.21
N ASP A 141 -21.35 -18.10 -7.88
CA ASP A 141 -20.19 -18.94 -7.60
C ASP A 141 -20.28 -19.23 -6.11
N SER A 142 -20.92 -20.33 -5.69
CA SER A 142 -21.08 -20.71 -4.27
C SER A 142 -19.73 -21.09 -3.64
N ALA A 143 -18.82 -20.13 -3.59
CA ALA A 143 -17.48 -20.26 -3.05
C ALA A 143 -17.55 -19.82 -1.59
N PRO A 144 -17.68 -20.75 -0.63
CA PRO A 144 -17.56 -20.39 0.77
C PRO A 144 -16.20 -19.73 0.98
N PHE A 145 -16.18 -18.51 1.53
CA PHE A 145 -14.95 -17.87 1.96
C PHE A 145 -14.74 -18.13 3.44
N VAL A 146 -13.50 -18.41 3.82
CA VAL A 146 -13.11 -18.53 5.23
C VAL A 146 -12.36 -17.26 5.61
N SER A 147 -12.95 -16.47 6.51
CA SER A 147 -12.25 -15.35 7.12
C SER A 147 -11.42 -15.86 8.29
N LEU A 148 -10.11 -15.64 8.24
CA LEU A 148 -9.19 -16.03 9.30
C LEU A 148 -8.69 -14.77 10.03
N LEU A 149 -9.08 -14.61 11.29
CA LEU A 149 -8.48 -13.61 12.18
C LEU A 149 -7.18 -14.20 12.75
N LYS A 150 -6.04 -13.77 12.21
CA LYS A 150 -4.72 -14.16 12.75
C LYS A 150 -4.33 -13.21 13.89
N PRO A 151 -4.14 -13.70 15.14
CA PRO A 151 -3.84 -12.84 16.29
C PRO A 151 -2.48 -12.13 16.20
N SER A 152 -1.51 -12.65 15.45
CA SER A 152 -0.32 -11.92 14.99
C SER A 152 0.42 -12.75 13.94
N LEU A 153 1.01 -12.10 12.93
CA LEU A 153 1.89 -12.71 11.93
C LEU A 153 3.35 -12.84 12.46
N GLY A 154 3.50 -13.33 13.69
CA GLY A 154 4.80 -13.53 14.35
C GLY A 154 4.74 -13.36 15.87
N LEU A 155 5.69 -13.97 16.58
CA LEU A 155 5.92 -13.70 18.00
C LEU A 155 6.38 -12.25 18.16
N ILE A 156 5.46 -11.37 18.59
CA ILE A 156 5.85 -10.04 19.07
C ILE A 156 6.51 -10.26 20.43
N THR A 157 7.83 -10.43 20.43
CA THR A 157 8.61 -10.40 21.66
C THR A 157 8.87 -8.94 22.04
N ASN A 158 9.14 -8.65 23.31
CA ASN A 158 9.50 -7.30 23.79
C ASN A 158 10.70 -6.67 23.03
N TYR A 159 11.46 -7.48 22.28
CA TYR A 159 12.57 -7.04 21.43
C TYR A 159 12.16 -6.63 20.01
N THR A 160 10.93 -6.97 19.58
CA THR A 160 10.43 -6.71 18.21
C THR A 160 9.50 -5.50 18.14
N SER A 161 8.87 -5.12 19.25
CA SER A 161 8.22 -3.83 19.39
C SER A 161 9.28 -2.79 19.78
N TYR A 162 9.85 -2.08 18.82
CA TYR A 162 10.59 -0.87 19.15
C TYR A 162 9.59 0.17 19.64
N PRO A 163 9.61 0.59 20.92
CA PRO A 163 8.88 1.77 21.32
C PRO A 163 9.44 2.93 20.50
N VAL A 164 8.55 3.74 19.93
CA VAL A 164 8.86 5.00 19.26
C VAL A 164 9.24 6.03 20.33
N SER A 165 10.25 5.73 21.14
CA SER A 165 10.83 6.63 22.14
C SER A 165 12.21 7.03 21.63
N GLY A 166 12.32 8.27 21.15
CA GLY A 166 13.56 8.82 20.62
C GLY A 166 13.72 8.75 19.09
N THR A 167 12.65 8.84 18.32
CA THR A 167 12.77 9.00 16.86
C THR A 167 13.58 10.24 16.55
N LYS A 168 14.81 10.05 16.06
CA LYS A 168 15.52 11.08 15.32
C LYS A 168 14.56 11.56 14.23
N VAL A 169 14.24 12.85 14.24
CA VAL A 169 13.40 13.49 13.23
C VAL A 169 14.02 13.15 11.85
N CYS A 170 13.23 12.54 10.95
CA CYS A 170 13.71 12.28 9.59
C CYS A 170 13.94 13.63 8.90
N VAL A 171 15.20 14.05 8.79
CA VAL A 171 15.60 15.27 8.08
C VAL A 171 15.93 14.89 6.64
N GLY A 172 15.07 15.28 5.73
CA GLY A 172 15.25 15.00 4.32
C GLY A 172 16.29 15.83 3.62
N LYS A 173 16.92 15.25 2.58
CA LYS A 173 17.68 16.03 1.59
C LYS A 173 16.81 16.33 0.36
N ASN A 174 17.00 17.55 -0.17
CA ASN A 174 16.49 18.09 -1.44
C ASN A 174 14.97 18.33 -1.53
N GLU A 175 14.59 19.61 -1.53
CA GLU A 175 13.20 20.08 -1.67
C GLU A 175 12.81 20.43 -3.13
N GLN A 176 13.71 20.28 -4.11
CA GLN A 176 13.63 21.05 -5.38
C GLN A 176 12.87 20.46 -6.58
N PHE A 177 12.14 19.35 -6.49
CA PHE A 177 11.52 18.74 -7.70
C PHE A 177 10.11 18.19 -7.46
N LEU A 178 9.22 18.95 -6.82
CA LEU A 178 7.80 18.73 -7.11
C LEU A 178 7.54 19.48 -8.43
N PRO A 179 7.08 18.84 -9.51
CA PRO A 179 6.46 19.61 -10.56
C PRO A 179 5.32 20.38 -9.89
N GLN A 180 5.39 21.71 -9.92
CA GLN A 180 4.28 22.57 -9.53
C GLN A 180 3.16 22.33 -10.56
N GLY A 181 2.40 21.26 -10.34
CA GLY A 181 1.19 20.94 -11.08
C GLY A 181 0.06 21.74 -10.47
N GLN A 182 -0.29 22.83 -11.16
CA GLN A 182 -1.57 23.51 -11.02
C GLN A 182 -2.71 22.47 -11.03
N PHE A 183 -3.50 22.46 -9.96
CA PHE A 183 -4.88 21.98 -9.93
C PHE A 183 -5.75 23.15 -9.47
#